data_AF-A0A962IFA2-F1
#
_entry.id   AF-A0A962IFA2-F1
#
_cell.length_a   1.000
_cell.length_b   1.000
_cell.length_c   1.000
_cell.angle_alpha   90.00
_cell.angle_beta   90.00
_cell.angle_gamma   90.00
#
_symmetry.space_group_name_H-M   'P 1'
#
loop_
_entity.id
_entity.type
_entity.pdbx_description
1 polymer ?
#
loop_
_entity_poly.entity_id
_entity_poly.type
_entity_poly.pdbx_seq_one_letter_code
_entity_poly.pdbx_strand_id
1 'polypeptide(L)'
;VMRIFMVQGTLIGVIGTLVGVVAGLLLASHVDVIVPWIERLAGIHFINAEVYQISELVARVNAGDVFMITVSSLLMAVLATCYPAWRASKVQPAEALRYE
;
A
#
# COMPACT_ATOMS: atom_id res chain seq x y z
N VAL A 1 -25.47 -10.87 -2.33
CA VAL A 1 -24.08 -11.00 -1.80
C VAL A 1 -23.03 -10.21 -2.58
N MET A 2 -22.98 -10.29 -3.92
CA MET A 2 -21.99 -9.58 -4.76
C MET A 2 -21.83 -8.08 -4.46
N ARG A 3 -22.95 -7.35 -4.34
CA ARG A 3 -22.97 -5.90 -4.07
C ARG A 3 -22.35 -5.53 -2.72
N ILE A 4 -22.54 -6.38 -1.71
CA ILE A 4 -22.00 -6.19 -0.35
C ILE A 4 -20.48 -6.39 -0.38
N PHE A 5 -20.01 -7.47 -1.01
CA PHE A 5 -18.57 -7.74 -1.18
C PHE A 5 -17.86 -6.66 -1.98
N MET A 6 -18.48 -6.14 -3.04
CA MET A 6 -17.92 -5.02 -3.79
C MET A 6 -17.78 -3.77 -2.93
N VAL A 7 -18.84 -3.36 -2.23
CA VAL A 7 -18.80 -2.16 -1.39
C VAL A 7 -17.76 -2.30 -0.28
N GLN A 8 -17.73 -3.45 0.40
CA GLN A 8 -16.74 -3.68 1.47
C GLN A 8 -15.31 -3.69 0.93
N GLY A 9 -15.03 -4.39 -0.17
CA GLY A 9 -13.67 -4.44 -0.71
C GLY A 9 -13.20 -3.11 -1.28
N THR A 10 -14.08 -2.33 -1.92
CA THR A 10 -13.75 -0.96 -2.36
C THR A 10 -13.48 -0.06 -1.16
N LEU A 11 -14.27 -0.15 -0.09
CA LEU A 11 -14.11 0.67 1.11
C LEU A 11 -12.79 0.36 1.83
N ILE A 12 -12.45 -0.93 1.97
CA ILE A 12 -11.16 -1.38 2.49
C ILE A 12 -10.01 -0.90 1.58
N GLY A 13 -10.17 -1.02 0.26
CA GLY A 13 -9.19 -0.55 -0.71
C GLY A 13 -8.90 0.95 -0.59
N VAL A 14 -9.94 1.77 -0.50
CA VAL A 14 -9.79 3.23 -0.34
C VAL A 14 -9.10 3.59 0.97
N ILE A 15 -9.54 3.01 2.09
CA ILE A 15 -8.93 3.26 3.40
C ILE A 15 -7.47 2.81 3.41
N GLY A 16 -7.18 1.62 2.89
CA GLY A 16 -5.83 1.08 2.78
C GLY A 16 -4.91 1.97 1.95
N THR A 17 -5.37 2.43 0.79
CA THR A 17 -4.61 3.36 -0.06
C THR A 17 -4.36 4.68 0.67
N LEU A 18 -5.36 5.28 1.33
CA LEU A 18 -5.18 6.53 2.05
C LEU A 18 -4.16 6.39 3.19
N VAL A 19 -4.28 5.34 3.99
CA VAL A 19 -3.33 5.06 5.08
C VAL A 19 -1.93 4.82 4.52
N GLY A 20 -1.80 4.05 3.43
CA GLY A 20 -0.52 3.78 2.78
C GLY A 20 0.15 5.04 2.21
N VAL A 21 -0.61 5.93 1.57
CA VAL A 21 -0.09 7.21 1.04
C VAL A 21 0.36 8.12 2.18
N VAL A 22 -0.45 8.28 3.23
CA VAL A 22 -0.09 9.09 4.39
C VAL A 22 1.16 8.55 5.07
N ALA A 23 1.21 7.24 5.32
CA ALA A 23 2.38 6.60 5.91
C ALA A 23 3.63 6.76 5.01
N GLY A 24 3.50 6.55 3.70
CA GLY A 24 4.60 6.72 2.75
C GLY A 24 5.15 8.14 2.70
N LEU A 25 4.28 9.16 2.72
CA LEU A 25 4.68 10.57 2.79
C LEU A 25 5.34 10.93 4.12
N LEU A 26 4.85 10.38 5.24
CA LEU A 26 5.46 10.55 6.55
C LEU A 26 6.86 9.93 6.60
N LEU A 27 7.03 8.72 6.05
CA LEU A 27 8.34 8.07 5.96
C LEU A 27 9.28 8.86 5.05
N ALA A 28 8.80 9.34 3.90
CA ALA A 28 9.62 10.14 2.98
C ALA A 28 10.06 11.48 3.59
N SER A 29 9.22 12.13 4.39
CA SER A 29 9.57 13.38 5.09
C SER A 29 10.51 13.20 6.28
N HIS A 30 10.66 11.98 6.79
CA HIS A 30 11.54 11.66 7.91
C HIS A 30 12.69 10.74 7.50
N VAL A 31 13.04 10.71 6.21
CA VAL A 31 14.11 9.85 5.68
C VAL A 31 15.43 10.09 6.40
N ASP A 32 15.71 11.34 6.77
CA ASP A 32 16.93 11.77 7.45
C ASP A 32 17.07 11.16 8.85
N VAL A 33 15.96 10.76 9.47
CA VAL A 33 15.94 10.11 10.79
C VAL A 33 15.92 8.59 10.65
N ILE A 34 15.16 8.07 9.67
CA ILE A 34 14.96 6.64 9.48
C ILE A 34 16.24 5.96 8.96
N VAL A 35 16.91 6.58 8.01
CA VAL A 35 18.11 5.99 7.37
C VAL A 35 19.24 5.76 8.39
N PRO A 36 19.66 6.76 9.21
CA PRO A 36 20.68 6.53 10.22
C PRO A 36 20.26 5.55 11.31
N TRP A 37 18.96 5.46 11.62
CA TRP A 37 18.45 4.49 12.58
C TRP A 37 18.60 3.05 12.06
N ILE A 38 18.28 2.82 10.79
CA ILE A 38 18.48 1.52 10.13
C ILE A 38 19.97 1.19 10.02
N GLU A 39 20.83 2.15 9.65
CA GLU A 39 22.28 1.97 9.60
C GLU A 39 22.86 1.45 10.93
N ARG A 40 22.44 2.06 12.04
CA ARG A 40 22.87 1.65 13.39
C ARG A 40 22.41 0.24 13.74
N LEU A 41 21.20 -0.14 13.33
CA LEU A 41 20.64 -1.47 13.58
C LEU A 41 21.31 -2.54 12.71
N ALA A 42 21.57 -2.23 11.45
CA ALA A 42 22.12 -3.17 10.48
C ALA A 42 23.65 -3.24 10.53
N GLY A 43 24.32 -2.33 11.25
CA GLY A 43 25.78 -2.29 11.36
C GLY A 43 26.49 -1.98 10.04
N ILE A 44 25.77 -1.41 9.08
CA ILE A 44 26.25 -1.04 7.74
C ILE A 44 26.05 0.47 7.55
N HIS A 45 27.04 1.14 6.96
CA HIS A 45 26.92 2.53 6.53
C HIS A 45 26.56 2.54 5.05
N PHE A 46 25.36 3.02 4.70
CA PHE A 46 24.89 3.09 3.32
C PHE A 46 25.64 4.16 2.52
N ILE A 47 26.12 5.22 3.19
CA ILE A 47 26.93 6.28 2.58
C ILE A 47 28.23 6.44 3.37
N ASN A 48 29.36 6.01 2.79
CA ASN A 48 30.68 6.43 3.25
C ASN A 48 30.83 7.92 2.90
N ALA A 49 30.54 8.78 3.87
CA ALA A 49 30.60 10.25 3.76
C ALA A 49 31.97 10.74 3.24
N GLU A 50 33.03 9.96 3.43
CA GLU A 50 34.40 10.27 3.03
C GLU A 50 34.66 10.18 1.51
N VAL A 51 33.87 9.40 0.76
CA VAL A 51 34.06 9.20 -0.69
C VAL A 51 33.04 9.99 -1.52
N TYR A 52 31.83 10.21 -1.00
CA TYR A 52 30.75 10.77 -1.80
C TYR A 52 30.50 12.28 -1.60
N GLN A 53 30.98 12.93 -0.52
CA GLN A 53 30.66 14.34 -0.20
C GLN A 53 29.15 14.70 -0.22
N ILE A 54 28.26 13.69 -0.23
CA ILE A 54 26.82 13.89 -0.13
C ILE A 54 26.47 13.80 1.36
N SER A 55 26.30 14.95 2.02
CA SER A 55 25.99 15.00 3.45
C SER A 55 24.55 14.62 3.79
N GLU A 56 23.62 14.63 2.82
CA GLU A 56 22.19 14.52 3.11
C GLU A 56 21.46 13.73 2.02
N LEU A 57 20.66 12.75 2.45
CA LEU A 57 19.81 11.95 1.56
C LEU A 57 18.49 12.69 1.31
N VAL A 58 18.50 13.69 0.43
CA VAL A 58 17.31 14.53 0.19
C VAL A 58 16.19 13.72 -0.48
N ALA A 59 15.17 13.34 0.28
CA ALA A 59 13.96 12.71 -0.26
C ALA A 59 13.17 13.72 -1.11
N ARG A 60 13.14 13.51 -2.44
CA ARG A 60 12.29 14.30 -3.34
C ARG A 60 11.00 13.55 -3.64
N VAL A 61 9.93 13.95 -2.98
CA VAL A 61 8.58 13.43 -3.26
C VAL A 61 8.01 14.15 -4.48
N ASN A 62 7.75 13.42 -5.56
CA ASN A 62 7.05 13.95 -6.72
C ASN A 62 5.55 13.67 -6.62
N ALA A 63 4.73 14.71 -6.65
CA ALA A 63 3.27 14.58 -6.61
C ALA A 63 2.71 13.74 -7.76
N GLY A 64 3.37 13.74 -8.93
CA GLY A 64 3.00 12.90 -10.07
C GLY A 64 3.13 11.42 -9.76
N ASP A 65 4.22 11.02 -9.11
CA ASP A 65 4.48 9.62 -8.73
C ASP A 65 3.49 9.17 -7.65
N VAL A 66 3.24 10.03 -6.65
CA VAL A 66 2.24 9.76 -5.60
C VAL A 66 0.85 9.57 -6.20
N PHE A 67 0.46 10.44 -7.13
CA PHE A 67 -0.83 10.33 -7.82
C PHE A 67 -0.94 9.02 -8.62
N MET A 68 0.10 8.68 -9.39
CA MET A 68 0.11 7.47 -10.22
C MET A 68 0.07 6.19 -9.37
N ILE A 69 0.79 6.16 -8.25
CA ILE A 69 0.76 5.06 -7.27
C ILE A 69 -0.62 4.97 -6.60
N THR A 70 -1.21 6.10 -6.22
CA THR A 70 -2.54 6.14 -5.60
C THR A 70 -3.60 5.54 -6.53
N VAL A 71 -3.65 6.01 -7.78
CA VAL A 71 -4.62 5.53 -8.78
C VAL A 71 -4.39 4.06 -9.12
N SER A 72 -3.15 3.64 -9.36
CA SER A 72 -2.86 2.23 -9.66
C SER A 72 -3.19 1.29 -8.49
N SER A 73 -2.95 1.72 -7.25
CA SER A 73 -3.32 0.92 -6.06
C SER A 73 -4.83 0.76 -5.91
N LEU A 74 -5.60 1.82 -6.17
CA LEU A 74 -7.07 1.76 -6.14
C LEU A 74 -7.60 0.85 -7.24
N LEU A 75 -7.04 0.94 -8.46
CA LEU A 75 -7.38 0.04 -9.56
C LEU A 75 -7.08 -1.42 -9.19
N MET A 76 -5.90 -1.69 -8.62
CA MET A 76 -5.56 -3.03 -8.15
C MET A 76 -6.50 -3.52 -7.04
N ALA A 77 -6.87 -2.67 -6.08
CA ALA A 77 -7.80 -3.03 -5.01
C ALA A 77 -9.20 -3.38 -5.56
N VAL A 78 -9.68 -2.61 -6.54
CA VAL A 78 -10.97 -2.89 -7.22
C VAL A 78 -10.88 -4.19 -8.01
N LEU A 79 -9.81 -4.42 -8.78
CA LEU A 79 -9.61 -5.66 -9.53
C LEU A 79 -9.52 -6.88 -8.60
N ALA A 80 -8.78 -6.76 -7.50
CA ALA A 80 -8.66 -7.80 -6.49
C ALA A 80 -9.99 -8.08 -5.78
N THR A 81 -10.88 -7.09 -5.66
CA THR A 81 -12.22 -7.25 -5.07
C THR A 81 -13.22 -7.88 -6.05
N CYS A 82 -13.12 -7.56 -7.34
CA CYS A 82 -14.04 -8.07 -8.37
C CYS A 82 -13.98 -9.60 -8.51
N TYR A 83 -12.79 -10.20 -8.46
CA TYR A 83 -12.63 -11.65 -8.58
C TYR A 83 -13.39 -12.46 -7.49
N PRO A 84 -13.19 -12.23 -6.19
CA PRO A 84 -13.93 -12.92 -5.14
C PRO A 84 -15.40 -12.52 -5.11
N ALA A 85 -15.78 -11.28 -5.44
CA ALA A 85 -17.19 -10.88 -5.51
C ALA A 85 -17.95 -11.64 -6.60
N TRP A 86 -17.34 -11.85 -7.76
CA TRP A 86 -17.89 -12.68 -8.84
C TRP A 86 -17.91 -14.17 -8.48
N ARG A 87 -16.88 -14.67 -7.79
CA ARG A 87 -16.87 -16.05 -7.28
C ARG A 87 -17.98 -16.29 -6.25
N ALA A 88 -18.19 -15.36 -5.33
CA ALA A 88 -19.21 -15.45 -4.28
C ALA A 88 -20.65 -15.32 -4.81
N SER A 89 -20.86 -14.63 -5.92
CA SER A 89 -22.19 -14.49 -6.53
C SER A 89 -22.70 -15.77 -7.19
N LYS A 90 -21.79 -16.69 -7.55
CA LYS A 90 -22.09 -17.99 -8.16
C LYS A 90 -22.33 -19.11 -7.13
N VAL A 91 -22.07 -18.87 -5.85
CA VAL A 91 -22.38 -19.83 -4.78
C VAL A 91 -23.89 -19.78 -4.53
N GLN A 92 -24.62 -20.80 -4.99
CA GLN A 92 -26.07 -20.87 -4.85
C GLN A 92 -26.44 -21.05 -3.36
N PRO A 93 -27.32 -20.21 -2.79
CA PRO A 93 -27.67 -20.26 -1.37
C PRO A 93 -28.43 -21.53 -0.97
N ALA A 94 -28.89 -22.35 -1.93
CA ALA A 94 -29.67 -23.56 -1.68
C ALA A 94 -28.82 -24.81 -1.33
N GLU A 95 -27.51 -24.83 -1.59
CA GLU A 95 -26.65 -25.96 -1.18
C GLU A 95 -26.06 -25.81 0.23
N ALA A 96 -26.09 -24.61 0.82
CA ALA A 96 -25.64 -24.37 2.19
C ALA A 96 -26.60 -24.93 3.25
N LEU A 97 -27.89 -25.11 2.92
CA LEU A 97 -28.93 -25.67 3.80
C LEU A 97 -29.17 -27.18 3.57
N ARG A 98 -28.56 -27.81 2.55
CA ARG A 98 -28.68 -29.26 2.29
C ARG A 98 -27.65 -30.09 3.07
N TYR A 99 -26.76 -29.43 3.82
CA TYR A 99 -25.74 -30.05 4.66
C TYR A 99 -25.82 -29.59 6.14
N GLU A 100 -26.95 -28.99 6.56
CA GLU A 100 -27.35 -29.01 7.96
C GLU A 100 -28.00 -30.35 8.30
#